data_AF-A0A068Z186-F1
#
_entry.id   AF-A0A068Z186-F1
#
_cell.length_a   1.000
_cell.length_b   1.000
_cell.length_c   1.000
_cell.angle_alpha   90.00
_cell.angle_beta   90.00
_cell.angle_gamma   90.00
#
_symmetry.space_group_name_H-M   'P 1'
#
loop_
_entity.id
_entity.type
_entity.pdbx_description
1 polymer ?
#
loop_
_entity_poly.entity_id
_entity_poly.type
_entity_poly.pdbx_seq_one_letter_code
_entity_poly.pdbx_strand_id
1 'polypeptide(L)' 'MYLCVSGCEYQDNGDRRIYHLNDSSTVVECPKLPGKSRFKFYDGHNRTVYTSQARTAMKSAVERHKKQWRIQ' A
#
# COMPACT_ATOMS: atom_id res chain seq x y z
N MET A 1 8.73 11.86 -10.43
CA MET A 1 8.23 10.51 -10.75
C MET A 1 7.09 10.20 -9.79
N TYR A 2 5.93 9.72 -10.25
CA TYR A 2 4.80 9.43 -9.36
C TYR A 2 4.77 7.93 -9.02
N LEU A 3 4.46 7.60 -7.76
CA LEU A 3 4.35 6.22 -7.29
C LEU A 3 3.13 5.54 -7.91
N CYS A 4 3.32 4.31 -8.38
CA CYS A 4 2.27 3.46 -8.94
C CYS A 4 2.37 2.07 -8.33
N VAL A 5 1.22 1.41 -8.18
CA VAL A 5 1.18 -0.02 -7.86
C VAL A 5 1.58 -0.82 -9.10
N SER A 6 2.63 -1.62 -8.98
CA SER A 6 3.11 -2.56 -10.00
C SER A 6 2.49 -3.95 -9.84
N GLY A 7 2.09 -4.32 -8.62
CA GLY A 7 1.45 -5.61 -8.32
C GLY A 7 0.70 -5.59 -6.99
N CYS A 8 -0.24 -6.54 -6.83
CA CYS A 8 -1.01 -6.71 -5.61
C CYS A 8 -1.07 -8.20 -5.26
N GLU A 9 -0.68 -8.54 -4.03
CA GLU A 9 -0.84 -9.86 -3.45
C GLU A 9 -1.99 -9.87 -2.44
N TYR A 10 -2.84 -10.89 -2.51
CA TYR A 10 -3.90 -11.13 -1.54
C TYR A 10 -3.48 -12.31 -0.64
N GLN A 11 -3.34 -12.04 0.65
CA GLN A 11 -3.01 -13.01 1.69
C GLN A 11 -4.19 -13.14 2.66
N ASP A 12 -4.17 -14.18 3.50
CA ASP A 12 -5.17 -14.41 4.54
C ASP A 12 -6.62 -14.36 4.00
N ASN A 13 -6.84 -14.96 2.83
CA ASN A 13 -8.14 -14.94 2.14
C ASN A 13 -8.69 -13.53 1.81
N GLY A 14 -7.79 -12.55 1.65
CA GLY A 14 -8.12 -11.16 1.35
C GLY A 14 -8.10 -10.21 2.55
N ASP A 15 -7.86 -10.74 3.76
CA ASP A 15 -7.73 -9.94 4.99
C ASP A 15 -6.42 -9.17 5.09
N ARG A 16 -5.47 -9.51 4.22
CA ARG A 16 -4.21 -8.81 4.06
C ARG A 16 -3.93 -8.61 2.58
N ARG A 17 -3.68 -7.37 2.18
CA ARG A 17 -3.32 -7.00 0.81
C ARG A 17 -1.94 -6.36 0.82
N ILE A 18 -1.04 -6.82 -0.04
CA ILE A 18 0.29 -6.25 -0.19
C ILE A 18 0.38 -5.62 -1.57
N TYR A 19 0.50 -4.30 -1.60
CA TYR A 19 0.71 -3.56 -2.83
C TYR A 19 2.20 -3.32 -3.02
N HIS A 20 2.73 -3.79 -4.13
CA HIS A 20 4.11 -3.52 -4.56
C HIS A 20 4.11 -2.24 -5.40
N LEU A 21 4.99 -1.31 -5.08
CA LEU A 21 5.12 -0.06 -5.83
C LEU A 21 6.28 -0.14 -6.84
N ASN A 22 6.31 0.80 -7.78
CA ASN A 22 7.30 0.88 -8.85
C ASN A 22 8.73 1.27 -8.40
N ASP A 23 8.92 1.60 -7.12
CA ASP A 23 10.22 1.90 -6.49
C ASP A 23 10.67 0.79 -5.51
N SER A 24 10.09 -0.40 -5.63
CA SER A 24 10.30 -1.55 -4.73
C SER A 24 9.75 -1.37 -3.30
N SER A 25 9.16 -0.21 -2.98
CA SER A 25 8.47 -0.03 -1.70
C SER A 25 7.15 -0.80 -1.68
N THR A 26 6.62 -1.04 -0.48
CA THR A 26 5.37 -1.80 -0.31
C THR A 26 4.40 -1.13 0.65
N VAL A 27 3.12 -1.32 0.38
CA VAL A 27 2.03 -0.95 1.29
C VAL A 27 1.29 -2.21 1.69
N VAL A 28 1.23 -2.48 2.99
CA VAL A 28 0.39 -3.56 3.53
C VAL A 28 -0.90 -2.93 4.02
N GLU A 29 -2.01 -3.39 3.48
CA GLU A 29 -3.35 -3.05 3.94
C GLU A 29 -3.98 -4.25 4.66
N CYS A 30 -4.53 -3.99 5.85
CA CYS A 30 -5.32 -4.95 6.61
C CYS A 30 -6.74 -4.39 6.77
N PRO A 31 -7.69 -4.71 5.86
CA PRO A 31 -9.02 -4.10 5.81
C PRO A 31 -9.82 -4.23 7.12
N LYS A 32 -9.59 -5.32 7.87
CA LYS A 32 -10.21 -5.59 9.18
C LYS A 32 -9.80 -4.58 10.27
N LEU A 33 -8.69 -3.88 10.12
CA LEU A 33 -8.22 -2.91 11.11
C LEU A 33 -8.80 -1.51 10.84
N PRO A 34 -9.20 -0.78 11.91
CA PRO A 34 -9.69 0.58 11.77
C PRO A 34 -8.56 1.60 11.63
N GLY A 35 -8.86 2.70 10.94
CA GLY A 35 -8.07 3.93 10.97
C GLY A 35 -6.61 3.79 10.51
N LYS A 36 -5.68 4.35 11.29
CA LYS A 36 -4.24 4.41 10.94
C LYS A 36 -3.57 3.04 10.96
N SER A 37 -4.08 2.09 11.74
CA SER A 37 -3.54 0.72 11.85
C SER A 37 -3.82 -0.12 10.61
N ARG A 38 -4.73 0.32 9.73
CA ARG A 38 -5.07 -0.34 8.48
C ARG A 38 -3.89 -0.43 7.51
N PHE A 39 -3.01 0.58 7.51
CA PHE A 39 -1.92 0.67 6.54
C PHE A 39 -0.55 0.64 7.22
N LYS A 40 0.33 -0.21 6.71
CA LYS A 40 1.75 -0.22 7.02
C LYS A 40 2.54 0.07 5.75
N PHE A 41 3.61 0.84 5.88
CA PHE A 41 4.39 1.38 4.76
C PHE A 41 5.84 0.98 4.93
N TYR A 42 6.42 0.36 3.91
CA TYR A 42 7.81 -0.12 3.93
C TYR A 42 8.56 0.37 2.69
N ASP A 43 9.81 0.75 2.85
CA ASP A 43 10.70 1.07 1.73
C ASP A 43 11.21 -0.22 1.02
N GLY A 44 11.97 -0.06 -0.06
CA GLY A 44 12.56 -1.19 -0.79
C GLY A 44 13.58 -2.02 0.00
N HIS A 45 13.99 -1.55 1.19
CA HIS A 45 14.83 -2.28 2.14
C HIS A 45 14.02 -2.89 3.29
N ASN A 46 12.70 -2.94 3.17
CA ASN A 46 11.76 -3.46 4.15
C ASN A 46 11.80 -2.69 5.50
N ARG A 47 12.23 -1.44 5.50
CA ARG A 47 12.22 -0.56 6.69
C ARG A 47 10.91 0.19 6.74
N THR A 48 10.37 0.37 7.94
CA THR A 48 9.14 1.14 8.13
C THR A 48 9.37 2.59 7.70
N VAL A 49 8.52 3.09 6.81
CA VAL A 49 8.50 4.49 6.41
C VAL A 49 7.75 5.29 7.47
N TYR A 50 8.37 6.33 8.04
CA TYR A 50 7.75 7.18 9.07
C TYR A 50 7.34 8.57 8.57
N THR A 51 7.91 9.03 7.46
CA THR A 51 7.64 10.37 6.92
C THR A 51 6.23 10.48 6.37
N SER A 52 5.50 11.52 6.81
CA SER A 52 4.09 11.75 6.43
C SER A 52 3.90 11.96 4.93
N GLN A 53 4.85 12.63 4.28
CA GLN A 53 4.83 12.90 2.84
C GLN A 53 4.95 11.61 2.03
N ALA A 54 5.90 10.73 2.38
CA ALA A 54 6.07 9.44 1.70
C ALA A 54 4.85 8.53 1.92
N ARG A 55 4.35 8.43 3.15
CA ARG A 55 3.12 7.66 3.45
C ARG A 55 1.91 8.14 2.64
N THR A 56 1.75 9.46 2.50
CA THR A 56 0.68 10.05 1.69
C THR A 56 0.83 9.65 0.23
N ALA A 57 2.03 9.77 -0.34
CA ALA A 57 2.29 9.40 -1.73
C ALA A 57 2.02 7.91 -2.00
N MET A 58 2.49 7.02 -1.11
CA MET A 58 2.27 5.58 -1.19
C MET A 58 0.77 5.24 -1.08
N LYS A 59 0.06 5.86 -0.14
CA LYS A 59 -1.39 5.67 0.01
C LYS A 59 -2.15 6.15 -1.22
N SER A 60 -1.80 7.31 -1.77
CA SER A 60 -2.41 7.82 -3.01
C SER A 60 -2.21 6.88 -4.19
N ALA A 61 -1.05 6.21 -4.30
CA ALA A 61 -0.81 5.20 -5.32
C ALA A 61 -1.76 4.01 -5.18
N VAL A 62 -1.95 3.51 -3.96
CA VAL A 62 -2.89 2.41 -3.65
C VAL A 62 -4.34 2.80 -3.96
N GLU A 63 -4.79 3.96 -3.50
CA GLU A 63 -6.16 4.42 -3.73
C GLU A 63 -6.45 4.66 -5.22
N ARG A 64 -5.47 5.17 -5.98
CA ARG A 64 -5.58 5.29 -7.44
C ARG A 64 -5.71 3.91 -8.11
N HIS A 65 -4.91 2.94 -7.68
CA HIS A 65 -4.99 1.57 -8.19
C HIS A 65 -6.36 0.95 -7.90
N LYS A 66 -6.86 1.04 -6.67
CA LYS A 66 -8.21 0.56 -6.31
C LYS A 66 -9.30 1.18 -7.19
N LYS A 67 -9.24 2.50 -7.40
CA LYS A 67 -10.17 3.22 -8.28
C LYS A 67 -10.11 2.73 -9.73
N GLN A 68 -8.91 2.47 -10.24
CA GLN A 68 -8.70 2.00 -11.62
C GLN A 68 -9.23 0.57 -11.83
N TRP A 69 -9.04 -0.31 -10.85
CA TRP A 69 -9.40 -1.72 -10.94
C TRP A 69 -10.76 -2.07 -10.29
N ARG A 70 -11.49 -1.06 -9.78
CA ARG A 70 -12.78 -1.20 -9.07
C ARG A 70 -12.71 -2.17 -7.88
N ILE A 71 -11.56 -2.23 -7.23
CA ILE A 71 -11.31 -3.04 -6.03
C ILE A 71 -11.75 -2.22 -4.81
N GLN A 72 -12.73 -2.71 -4.05
CA GLN A 72 -13.18 -2.12 -2.77
C GLN A 72 -12.25 -2.50 -1.61
#